data_AF-A0A7G3AQP0-F1
#
_entry.id   AF-A0A7G3AQP0-F1
#
_cell.length_a   1.000
_cell.length_b   1.000
_cell.length_c   1.000
_cell.angle_alpha   90.00
_cell.angle_beta   90.00
_cell.angle_gamma   90.00
#
_symmetry.space_group_name_H-M   'P 1'
#
loop_
_entity.id
_entity.type
_entity.pdbx_description
1 polymer ?
#
loop_
_entity_poly.entity_id
_entity_poly.type
_entity_poly.pdbx_seq_one_letter_code
_entity_poly.pdbx_strand_id
1 'polypeptide(L)'
;FCLVCSVVAQSGDSESFYTVDPFNTPELNQDFADFVNLLPVDTVLDIVDDHYENNAGINKTLNYLKTNKFAKHWDNLFSLREVHNFVVYLNESGLNIFGVLNEFAEYFELTPVGFVLVEDAPEEKIEYTWGFNALVNDVIDVLPKDDLKALFDQKVANGEDFANFVECFSTSEFKEVLKKLELSPVAQKLFKRFRKHGLDVHKLVQLALAVFGLN
;
A
#
# COMPACT_ATOMS: atom_id res chain seq x y z
N PHE A 1 -1.13 -4.83 -8.03
CA PHE A 1 -0.61 -6.19 -7.88
C PHE A 1 -0.42 -6.51 -6.39
N CYS A 2 0.53 -5.93 -5.64
CA CYS A 2 0.87 -6.36 -4.26
C CYS A 2 -0.08 -6.02 -3.06
N LEU A 3 -1.35 -5.67 -3.26
CA LEU A 3 -2.31 -5.55 -2.13
C LEU A 3 -3.63 -6.21 -2.50
N VAL A 4 -4.14 -5.88 -3.69
CA VAL A 4 -5.30 -6.55 -4.30
C VAL A 4 -4.99 -8.02 -4.61
N CYS A 5 -3.84 -8.35 -5.20
CA CYS A 5 -3.46 -9.75 -5.41
C CYS A 5 -3.03 -10.44 -4.10
N SER A 6 -2.56 -9.69 -3.10
CA SER A 6 -2.17 -10.25 -1.78
C SER A 6 -3.38 -10.69 -0.97
N VAL A 7 -4.44 -9.88 -0.98
CA VAL A 7 -5.76 -10.24 -0.45
C VAL A 7 -6.30 -11.50 -1.14
N VAL A 8 -6.24 -11.53 -2.47
CA VAL A 8 -6.74 -12.66 -3.28
C VAL A 8 -5.91 -13.95 -3.07
N ALA A 9 -4.58 -13.82 -2.95
CA ALA A 9 -3.69 -14.96 -2.75
C ALA A 9 -3.81 -15.60 -1.36
N GLN A 10 -4.38 -14.90 -0.37
CA GLN A 10 -4.65 -15.45 0.96
C GLN A 10 -6.00 -16.20 1.05
N SER A 11 -6.89 -15.96 0.09
CA SER A 11 -8.26 -16.52 0.09
C SER A 11 -8.46 -17.76 -0.81
N GLY A 12 -7.44 -18.20 -1.56
CA GLY A 12 -7.53 -19.35 -2.46
C GLY A 12 -6.49 -20.45 -2.18
N ASP A 13 -6.84 -21.70 -2.47
CA ASP A 13 -5.97 -22.90 -2.43
C ASP A 13 -4.79 -22.87 -3.45
N SER A 14 -4.47 -21.70 -4.03
CA SER A 14 -3.29 -21.49 -4.85
C SER A 14 -2.15 -21.03 -3.97
N GLU A 15 -1.01 -21.74 -4.00
CA GLU A 15 0.24 -21.41 -3.30
C GLU A 15 0.40 -19.90 -3.08
N SER A 16 0.39 -19.49 -1.80
CA SER A 16 0.40 -18.09 -1.38
C SER A 16 1.52 -17.33 -2.11
N PHE A 17 1.16 -16.34 -2.92
CA PHE A 17 2.14 -15.53 -3.64
C PHE A 17 3.00 -14.62 -2.74
N TYR A 18 2.76 -14.60 -1.42
CA TYR A 18 3.55 -13.86 -0.43
C TYR A 18 3.66 -14.65 0.87
N THR A 19 4.89 -14.80 1.39
CA THR A 19 5.19 -15.45 2.68
C THR A 19 5.33 -14.46 3.84
N VAL A 20 4.98 -13.20 3.63
CA VAL A 20 5.19 -12.12 4.60
C VAL A 20 3.87 -11.72 5.26
N ASP A 21 3.82 -11.90 6.57
CA ASP A 21 2.72 -11.43 7.40
C ASP A 21 2.64 -9.89 7.40
N PRO A 22 1.47 -9.28 7.14
CA PRO A 22 1.32 -7.82 7.08
C PRO A 22 1.47 -7.11 8.43
N PHE A 23 1.35 -7.85 9.54
CA PHE A 23 1.50 -7.33 10.90
C PHE A 23 2.61 -8.07 11.66
N ASN A 24 3.14 -7.43 12.69
CA ASN A 24 4.22 -7.97 13.51
C ASN A 24 3.75 -8.96 14.58
N THR A 25 2.43 -9.11 14.80
CA THR A 25 1.86 -10.01 15.80
C THR A 25 0.85 -10.98 15.19
N PRO A 26 0.78 -12.25 15.66
CA PRO A 26 -0.22 -13.20 15.22
C PRO A 26 -1.66 -12.70 15.38
N GLU A 27 -1.93 -11.97 16.47
CA GLU A 27 -3.25 -11.42 16.79
C GLU A 27 -3.72 -10.42 15.74
N LEU A 28 -2.87 -9.45 15.37
CA LEU A 28 -3.19 -8.47 14.34
C LEU A 28 -3.27 -9.09 12.94
N ASN A 29 -2.46 -10.12 12.66
CA ASN A 29 -2.59 -10.88 11.42
C ASN A 29 -3.91 -11.66 11.35
N GLN A 30 -4.37 -12.23 12.46
CA GLN A 30 -5.68 -12.86 12.53
C GLN A 30 -6.80 -11.83 12.36
N ASP A 31 -6.68 -10.66 13.01
CA ASP A 31 -7.64 -9.58 12.83
C ASP A 31 -7.73 -9.12 11.38
N PHE A 32 -6.59 -8.99 10.70
CA PHE A 32 -6.53 -8.69 9.28
C PHE A 32 -7.15 -9.78 8.40
N ALA A 33 -6.88 -11.06 8.70
CA ALA A 33 -7.46 -12.19 7.99
C ALA A 33 -9.00 -12.17 8.05
N ASP A 34 -9.59 -11.76 9.17
CA ASP A 34 -11.04 -11.61 9.29
C ASP A 34 -11.61 -10.54 8.33
N PHE A 35 -10.89 -9.44 8.08
CA PHE A 35 -11.29 -8.46 7.05
C PHE A 35 -11.14 -9.03 5.64
N VAL A 36 -10.03 -9.72 5.37
CA VAL A 36 -9.78 -10.35 4.07
C VAL A 36 -10.87 -11.37 3.72
N ASN A 37 -11.34 -12.12 4.71
CA ASN A 37 -12.41 -13.11 4.54
C ASN A 37 -13.77 -12.51 4.16
N LEU A 38 -13.97 -11.20 4.36
CA LEU A 38 -15.18 -10.50 3.91
C LEU A 38 -15.07 -10.03 2.46
N LEU A 39 -13.89 -10.02 1.85
CA LEU A 39 -13.70 -9.43 0.53
C LEU A 39 -14.29 -10.32 -0.58
N PRO A 40 -14.95 -9.74 -1.61
CA PRO A 40 -15.53 -10.50 -2.72
C PRO A 40 -14.43 -10.84 -3.73
N VAL A 41 -13.56 -11.78 -3.34
CA VAL A 41 -12.32 -12.13 -4.03
C VAL A 41 -12.52 -12.43 -5.52
N ASP A 42 -13.54 -13.23 -5.85
CA ASP A 42 -13.84 -13.57 -7.25
C ASP A 42 -14.18 -12.33 -8.07
N THR A 43 -15.02 -11.44 -7.53
CA THR A 43 -15.38 -10.19 -8.21
C THR A 43 -14.17 -9.25 -8.34
N VAL A 44 -13.31 -9.21 -7.32
CA VAL A 44 -12.07 -8.43 -7.37
C VAL A 44 -11.12 -8.97 -8.44
N LEU A 45 -11.02 -10.29 -8.58
CA LEU A 45 -10.25 -10.95 -9.63
C LEU A 45 -10.78 -10.62 -11.03
N ASP A 46 -12.10 -10.72 -11.23
CA ASP A 46 -12.74 -10.37 -12.51
C ASP A 46 -12.43 -8.92 -12.92
N ILE A 47 -12.46 -7.99 -11.96
CA ILE A 47 -12.09 -6.58 -12.19
C ILE A 47 -10.61 -6.47 -12.55
N VAL A 48 -9.72 -7.16 -11.84
CA VAL A 48 -8.27 -7.13 -12.13
C VAL A 48 -7.99 -7.64 -13.55
N ASP A 49 -8.60 -8.76 -13.93
CA ASP A 49 -8.44 -9.38 -15.24
C ASP A 49 -8.96 -8.47 -16.36
N ASP A 50 -10.16 -7.88 -16.19
CA ASP A 50 -10.70 -6.92 -17.17
C ASP A 50 -9.76 -5.72 -17.36
N HIS A 51 -9.22 -5.16 -16.28
CA HIS A 51 -8.26 -4.07 -16.43
C HIS A 51 -6.92 -4.54 -17.05
N TYR A 52 -6.48 -5.77 -16.80
CA TYR A 52 -5.25 -6.28 -17.40
C TYR A 52 -5.39 -6.46 -18.91
N GLU A 53 -6.51 -7.03 -19.37
CA GLU A 53 -6.79 -7.32 -20.77
C GLU A 53 -7.18 -6.06 -21.55
N ASN A 54 -8.04 -5.21 -20.96
CA ASN A 54 -8.72 -4.14 -21.69
C ASN A 54 -8.20 -2.73 -21.35
N ASN A 55 -7.45 -2.54 -20.24
CA ASN A 55 -6.93 -1.23 -19.84
C ASN A 55 -5.44 -1.07 -20.15
N ALA A 56 -5.13 -0.37 -21.25
CA ALA A 56 -3.76 -0.03 -21.65
C ALA A 56 -2.96 0.75 -20.58
N GLY A 57 -3.62 1.36 -19.59
CA GLY A 57 -2.99 2.02 -18.45
C GLY A 57 -2.27 1.07 -17.50
N ILE A 58 -2.86 -0.08 -17.17
CA ILE A 58 -2.23 -1.05 -16.25
C ILE A 58 -0.93 -1.58 -16.81
N ASN A 59 -0.93 -2.00 -18.08
CA ASN A 59 0.26 -2.51 -18.74
C ASN A 59 1.38 -1.48 -18.81
N LYS A 60 1.07 -0.18 -18.99
CA LYS A 60 2.05 0.89 -18.91
C LYS A 60 2.65 1.03 -17.51
N THR A 61 1.83 0.95 -16.46
CA THR A 61 2.34 1.01 -15.08
C THR A 61 3.19 -0.21 -14.74
N LEU A 62 2.76 -1.42 -15.11
CA LEU A 62 3.53 -2.66 -14.93
C LEU A 62 4.87 -2.60 -15.65
N ASN A 63 4.91 -2.08 -16.88
CA ASN A 63 6.16 -1.88 -17.61
C ASN A 63 7.07 -0.86 -16.94
N TYR A 64 6.52 0.24 -16.40
CA TYR A 64 7.28 1.23 -15.66
C TYR A 64 7.95 0.65 -14.41
N LEU A 65 7.23 -0.19 -13.64
CA LEU A 65 7.76 -0.85 -12.43
C LEU A 65 9.02 -1.67 -12.71
N LYS A 66 9.16 -2.22 -13.92
CA LYS A 66 10.32 -3.03 -14.35
C LYS A 66 11.51 -2.20 -14.86
N THR A 67 11.45 -0.88 -14.78
CA THR A 67 12.50 0.00 -15.34
C THR A 67 13.52 0.42 -14.28
N ASN A 68 14.78 0.61 -14.71
CA ASN A 68 15.81 1.29 -13.90
C ASN A 68 15.37 2.69 -13.44
N LYS A 69 14.42 3.29 -14.15
CA LYS A 69 13.86 4.59 -13.79
C LYS A 69 12.98 4.50 -12.55
N PHE A 70 12.15 3.47 -12.44
CA PHE A 70 11.40 3.20 -11.23
C PHE A 70 12.34 2.86 -10.06
N ALA A 71 13.35 2.02 -10.27
CA ALA A 71 14.36 1.72 -9.25
C ALA A 71 15.03 2.98 -8.69
N LYS A 72 15.43 3.93 -9.55
CA LYS A 72 15.94 5.23 -9.09
C LYS A 72 14.91 6.03 -8.29
N HIS A 73 13.64 6.04 -8.69
CA HIS A 73 12.61 6.76 -7.94
C HIS A 73 12.32 6.10 -6.58
N TRP A 74 12.41 4.77 -6.51
CA TRP A 74 12.34 3.98 -5.29
C TRP A 74 13.47 4.37 -4.32
N ASP A 75 14.73 4.31 -4.77
CA ASP A 75 15.89 4.69 -3.96
C ASP A 75 15.78 6.13 -3.45
N ASN A 76 15.41 7.07 -4.34
CA ASN A 76 15.24 8.47 -3.99
C ASN A 76 14.12 8.71 -2.97
N LEU A 77 13.09 7.88 -2.93
CA LEU A 77 11.99 8.01 -1.97
C LEU A 77 12.45 7.53 -0.59
N PHE A 78 13.06 6.35 -0.52
CA PHE A 78 13.47 5.74 0.75
C PHE A 78 14.75 6.32 1.34
N SER A 79 15.48 7.17 0.59
CA SER A 79 16.57 7.99 1.14
C SER A 79 16.08 9.22 1.90
N LEU A 80 14.79 9.60 1.78
CA LEU A 80 14.24 10.78 2.45
C LEU A 80 13.97 10.51 3.93
N ARG A 81 14.46 11.38 4.81
CA ARG A 81 14.31 11.25 6.27
C ARG A 81 12.84 11.23 6.70
N GLU A 82 12.00 12.05 6.10
CA GLU A 82 10.56 12.10 6.39
C GLU A 82 9.82 10.82 5.97
N VAL A 83 10.24 10.19 4.87
CA VAL A 83 9.69 8.89 4.44
C VAL A 83 10.15 7.82 5.41
N HIS A 84 11.44 7.80 5.76
CA HIS A 84 11.97 6.88 6.75
C HIS A 84 11.22 6.99 8.08
N ASN A 85 11.05 8.21 8.61
CA ASN A 85 10.33 8.41 9.87
C ASN A 85 8.88 7.92 9.80
N PHE A 86 8.21 8.13 8.66
CA PHE A 86 6.86 7.61 8.44
C PHE A 86 6.83 6.07 8.41
N VAL A 87 7.75 5.43 7.68
CA VAL A 87 7.84 3.97 7.60
C VAL A 87 8.19 3.36 8.96
N VAL A 88 9.12 3.95 9.71
CA VAL A 88 9.45 3.50 11.08
C VAL A 88 8.23 3.60 11.98
N TYR A 89 7.51 4.73 11.94
CA TYR A 89 6.30 4.89 12.73
C TYR A 89 5.25 3.82 12.40
N LEU A 90 5.00 3.54 11.11
CA LEU A 90 4.10 2.46 10.70
C LEU A 90 4.56 1.11 11.26
N ASN A 91 5.87 0.84 11.22
CA ASN A 91 6.43 -0.40 11.74
C ASN A 91 6.21 -0.54 13.26
N GLU A 92 6.53 0.51 14.00
CA GLU A 92 6.38 0.57 15.46
C GLU A 92 4.91 0.53 15.89
N SER A 93 3.98 0.94 15.03
CA SER A 93 2.54 0.82 15.27
C SER A 93 2.03 -0.63 15.18
N GLY A 94 2.85 -1.58 14.70
CA GLY A 94 2.47 -3.00 14.59
C GLY A 94 2.38 -3.54 13.16
N LEU A 95 2.57 -2.71 12.13
CA LEU A 95 2.66 -3.17 10.74
C LEU A 95 4.04 -3.78 10.46
N ASN A 96 4.09 -4.86 9.70
CA ASN A 96 5.35 -5.37 9.17
C ASN A 96 5.71 -4.65 7.86
N ILE A 97 5.75 -3.31 7.90
CA ILE A 97 5.89 -2.50 6.69
C ILE A 97 7.24 -2.69 6.01
N PHE A 98 8.32 -2.94 6.78
CA PHE A 98 9.61 -3.28 6.18
C PHE A 98 9.57 -4.64 5.48
N GLY A 99 8.93 -5.65 6.06
CA GLY A 99 8.72 -6.93 5.39
C GLY A 99 7.95 -6.77 4.09
N VAL A 100 6.80 -6.09 4.13
CA VAL A 100 5.95 -5.84 2.95
C VAL A 100 6.71 -5.08 1.86
N LEU A 101 7.45 -4.02 2.23
CA LEU A 101 8.24 -3.24 1.27
C LEU A 101 9.43 -4.02 0.70
N ASN A 102 10.08 -4.87 1.49
CA ASN A 102 11.22 -5.67 1.04
C ASN A 102 10.79 -6.85 0.16
N GLU A 103 9.62 -7.42 0.40
CA GLU A 103 9.00 -8.40 -0.49
C GLU A 103 8.70 -7.77 -1.87
N PHE A 104 8.15 -6.56 -1.87
CA PHE A 104 7.97 -5.78 -3.09
C PHE A 104 9.30 -5.47 -3.77
N ALA A 105 10.32 -5.09 -3.00
CA ALA A 105 11.65 -4.80 -3.52
C ALA A 105 12.28 -6.04 -4.17
N GLU A 106 12.20 -7.19 -3.53
CA GLU A 106 12.72 -8.46 -4.05
C GLU A 106 12.05 -8.83 -5.38
N TYR A 107 10.72 -8.78 -5.45
CA TYR A 107 9.98 -9.11 -6.67
C TYR A 107 10.35 -8.23 -7.87
N PHE A 108 10.66 -6.95 -7.63
CA PHE A 108 11.04 -5.99 -8.68
C PHE A 108 12.56 -5.76 -8.78
N GLU A 109 13.38 -6.57 -8.12
CA GLU A 109 14.85 -6.44 -8.09
C GLU A 109 15.33 -5.03 -7.67
N LEU A 110 14.65 -4.42 -6.69
CA LEU A 110 14.96 -3.10 -6.15
C LEU A 110 15.91 -3.20 -4.96
N THR A 111 16.50 -2.06 -4.58
CA THR A 111 17.22 -1.95 -3.31
C THR A 111 16.26 -2.23 -2.15
N PRO A 112 16.57 -3.15 -1.23
CA PRO A 112 15.78 -3.35 -0.03
C PRO A 112 15.63 -2.03 0.75
N VAL A 113 14.45 -1.81 1.32
CA VAL A 113 14.20 -0.71 2.24
C VAL A 113 14.99 -0.95 3.53
N GLY A 114 16.11 -0.26 3.62
CA GLY A 114 16.98 -0.13 4.78
C GLY A 114 17.70 1.20 4.67
N PHE A 115 17.99 1.85 5.80
CA PHE A 115 18.47 3.24 5.79
C PHE A 115 19.83 3.38 5.08
N VAL A 116 19.82 3.94 3.87
CA VAL A 116 21.00 4.41 3.14
C VAL A 116 20.67 5.79 2.58
N LEU A 117 21.35 6.82 3.10
CA LEU A 117 21.19 8.19 2.61
C LEU A 117 21.93 8.34 1.28
N VAL A 118 21.26 8.92 0.28
CA VAL A 118 21.87 9.28 -1.01
C VAL A 118 21.42 10.69 -1.40
N GLU A 119 22.36 11.50 -1.88
CA GLU A 119 22.12 12.89 -2.28
C GLU A 119 21.50 13.00 -3.70
N ASP A 120 20.72 14.06 -3.86
CA ASP A 120 19.80 14.42 -4.97
C ASP A 120 20.04 13.82 -6.37
N ALA A 121 18.96 13.28 -6.94
CA ALA A 121 18.91 12.81 -8.32
C ALA A 121 18.31 13.85 -9.29
N PRO A 122 18.85 13.96 -10.52
CA PRO A 122 18.40 14.94 -11.51
C PRO A 122 16.97 14.69 -12.01
N GLU A 123 16.30 15.78 -12.43
CA GLU A 123 14.93 15.78 -12.93
C GLU A 123 14.83 15.39 -14.41
N GLU A 124 13.95 14.43 -14.73
CA GLU A 124 13.51 14.15 -16.11
C GLU A 124 12.03 14.50 -16.32
N LYS A 125 11.70 14.99 -17.52
CA LYS A 125 10.32 15.28 -17.95
C LYS A 125 9.57 14.00 -18.28
N ILE A 126 8.32 13.90 -17.80
CA ILE A 126 7.41 12.77 -18.06
C ILE A 126 5.95 13.25 -18.09
N GLU A 127 5.18 12.66 -18.99
CA GLU A 127 3.77 12.93 -19.34
C GLU A 127 2.74 11.99 -18.68
N TYR A 128 1.51 12.53 -18.65
CA TYR A 128 0.15 12.22 -18.14
C TYR A 128 -0.29 10.88 -17.50
N THR A 129 -1.28 11.03 -16.60
CA THR A 129 -1.99 10.03 -15.74
C THR A 129 -2.93 9.11 -16.51
N TRP A 130 -2.76 7.78 -16.39
CA TRP A 130 -3.69 6.60 -16.50
C TRP A 130 -3.01 5.42 -15.73
N GLY A 131 -3.69 4.31 -15.37
CA GLY A 131 -3.06 3.16 -14.67
C GLY A 131 -3.86 2.58 -13.50
N PHE A 132 -3.19 2.09 -12.43
CA PHE A 132 -3.82 1.40 -11.29
C PHE A 132 -4.93 2.18 -10.60
N ASN A 133 -4.99 3.49 -10.73
CA ASN A 133 -6.01 4.31 -10.09
C ASN A 133 -7.45 3.93 -10.49
N ALA A 134 -7.67 3.51 -11.74
CA ALA A 134 -9.00 3.09 -12.19
C ALA A 134 -9.37 1.74 -11.55
N LEU A 135 -8.47 0.76 -11.62
CA LEU A 135 -8.59 -0.51 -10.92
C LEU A 135 -8.86 -0.34 -9.42
N VAL A 136 -8.14 0.55 -8.74
CA VAL A 136 -8.34 0.81 -7.31
C VAL A 136 -9.75 1.33 -7.03
N ASN A 137 -10.29 2.22 -7.85
CA ASN A 137 -11.65 2.71 -7.65
C ASN A 137 -12.68 1.58 -7.83
N ASP A 138 -12.55 0.81 -8.91
CA ASP A 138 -13.51 -0.26 -9.23
C ASP A 138 -13.47 -1.37 -8.16
N VAL A 139 -12.29 -1.69 -7.62
CA VAL A 139 -12.15 -2.60 -6.48
C VAL A 139 -12.81 -2.03 -5.22
N ILE A 140 -12.58 -0.75 -4.89
CA ILE A 140 -13.21 -0.10 -3.72
C ILE A 140 -14.74 -0.11 -3.83
N ASP A 141 -15.27 0.03 -5.04
CA ASP A 141 -16.71 0.11 -5.28
C ASP A 141 -17.44 -1.21 -5.06
N VAL A 142 -16.74 -2.35 -5.16
CA VAL A 142 -17.32 -3.67 -4.88
C VAL A 142 -17.12 -4.17 -3.46
N LEU A 143 -16.33 -3.48 -2.62
CA LEU A 143 -16.11 -3.91 -1.24
C LEU A 143 -17.41 -3.85 -0.41
N PRO A 144 -17.65 -4.81 0.50
CA PRO A 144 -18.82 -4.81 1.38
C PRO A 144 -18.62 -3.83 2.54
N LYS A 145 -18.75 -2.53 2.22
CA LYS A 145 -18.42 -1.40 3.10
C LYS A 145 -19.08 -1.50 4.49
N ASP A 146 -20.35 -1.89 4.54
CA ASP A 146 -21.10 -1.99 5.79
C ASP A 146 -20.58 -3.14 6.68
N ASP A 147 -20.29 -4.30 6.10
CA ASP A 147 -19.77 -5.46 6.85
C ASP A 147 -18.34 -5.21 7.34
N LEU A 148 -17.49 -4.60 6.49
CA LEU A 148 -16.13 -4.22 6.87
C LEU A 148 -16.15 -3.18 8.00
N LYS A 149 -17.04 -2.18 7.92
CA LYS A 149 -17.18 -1.17 8.97
C LYS A 149 -17.70 -1.77 10.27
N ALA A 150 -18.67 -2.68 10.20
CA ALA A 150 -19.18 -3.38 11.37
C ALA A 150 -18.09 -4.23 12.05
N LEU A 151 -17.27 -4.93 11.27
CA LEU A 151 -16.12 -5.68 11.79
C LEU A 151 -15.07 -4.75 12.42
N PHE A 152 -14.79 -3.61 11.79
CA PHE A 152 -13.90 -2.59 12.34
C PHE A 152 -14.37 -2.11 13.71
N ASP A 153 -15.63 -1.70 13.82
CA ASP A 153 -16.21 -1.21 15.08
C ASP A 153 -16.20 -2.30 16.15
N GLN A 154 -16.50 -3.55 15.78
CA GLN A 154 -16.43 -4.69 16.69
C GLN A 154 -15.02 -4.90 17.22
N LYS A 155 -14.00 -4.89 16.36
CA LYS A 155 -12.61 -5.13 16.75
C LYS A 155 -12.04 -3.98 17.57
N VAL A 156 -12.39 -2.72 17.27
CA VAL A 156 -12.01 -1.57 18.11
C VAL A 156 -12.68 -1.64 19.49
N ALA A 157 -13.93 -2.10 19.57
CA ALA A 157 -14.65 -2.18 20.85
C ALA A 157 -14.19 -3.34 21.76
N ASN A 158 -13.75 -4.46 21.17
CA ASN A 158 -13.53 -5.71 21.91
C ASN A 158 -12.12 -6.29 21.80
N GLY A 159 -11.31 -5.87 20.83
CA GLY A 159 -9.96 -6.38 20.59
C GLY A 159 -8.91 -5.44 21.18
N GLU A 160 -8.17 -5.92 22.17
CA GLU A 160 -7.12 -5.13 22.84
C GLU A 160 -6.03 -4.69 21.85
N ASP A 161 -5.44 -5.62 21.11
CA ASP A 161 -4.36 -5.33 20.18
C ASP A 161 -4.81 -4.48 18.98
N PHE A 162 -5.97 -4.80 18.39
CA PHE A 162 -6.51 -4.02 17.26
C PHE A 162 -6.89 -2.59 17.68
N ALA A 163 -7.49 -2.41 18.86
CA ALA A 163 -7.81 -1.09 19.38
C ALA A 163 -6.54 -0.26 19.60
N ASN A 164 -5.50 -0.85 20.20
CA ASN A 164 -4.21 -0.21 20.40
C ASN A 164 -3.55 0.17 19.06
N PHE A 165 -3.59 -0.73 18.07
CA PHE A 165 -3.11 -0.46 16.70
C PHE A 165 -3.85 0.75 16.08
N VAL A 166 -5.17 0.79 16.17
CA VAL A 166 -5.98 1.91 15.63
C VAL A 166 -5.68 3.21 16.37
N GLU A 167 -5.46 3.16 17.69
CA GLU A 167 -5.17 4.34 18.50
C GLU A 167 -3.88 5.05 18.08
N CYS A 168 -2.86 4.30 17.61
CA CYS A 168 -1.61 4.87 17.09
C CYS A 168 -1.87 5.99 16.06
N PHE A 169 -2.83 5.80 15.16
CA PHE A 169 -3.14 6.76 14.09
C PHE A 169 -3.94 7.99 14.55
N SER A 170 -4.36 8.04 15.81
CA SER A 170 -5.03 9.21 16.41
C SER A 170 -4.08 10.12 17.19
N THR A 171 -2.84 9.65 17.44
CA THR A 171 -1.85 10.33 18.28
C THR A 171 -1.35 11.65 17.67
N SER A 172 -0.83 12.54 18.53
CA SER A 172 -0.14 13.75 18.06
C SER A 172 1.16 13.44 17.33
N GLU A 173 1.83 12.36 17.70
CA GLU A 173 3.05 11.89 17.05
C GLU A 173 2.79 11.50 15.59
N PHE A 174 1.78 10.66 15.33
CA PHE A 174 1.40 10.29 13.97
C PHE A 174 1.07 11.54 13.14
N LYS A 175 0.29 12.47 13.69
CA LYS A 175 -0.06 13.74 13.01
C LYS A 175 1.17 14.56 12.68
N GLU A 176 2.18 14.59 13.55
CA GLU A 176 3.43 15.31 13.30
C GLU A 176 4.28 14.63 12.22
N VAL A 177 4.43 13.30 12.28
CA VAL A 177 5.16 12.52 11.28
C VAL A 177 4.51 12.65 9.90
N LEU A 178 3.19 12.49 9.82
CA LEU A 178 2.42 12.68 8.58
C LEU A 178 2.58 14.10 8.04
N LYS A 179 2.43 15.12 8.89
CA LYS A 179 2.60 16.52 8.47
C LYS A 179 4.00 16.80 7.91
N LYS A 180 5.06 16.24 8.50
CA LYS A 180 6.44 16.40 7.99
C LYS A 180 6.59 15.76 6.60
N LEU A 181 5.99 14.60 6.38
CA LEU A 181 5.96 13.94 5.08
C LEU A 181 5.18 14.76 4.03
N GLU A 182 3.99 15.24 4.39
CA GLU A 182 3.12 16.04 3.52
C GLU A 182 3.78 17.36 3.11
N LEU A 183 4.49 18.02 4.04
CA LEU A 183 5.16 19.29 3.79
C LEU A 183 6.49 19.15 3.03
N SER A 184 7.03 17.95 2.84
CA SER A 184 8.30 17.76 2.11
C SER A 184 8.12 17.98 0.61
N PRO A 185 8.73 19.03 0.02
CA PRO A 185 8.62 19.27 -1.41
C PRO A 185 9.25 18.16 -2.24
N VAL A 186 10.29 17.48 -1.73
CA VAL A 186 10.99 16.41 -2.43
C VAL A 186 10.11 15.15 -2.47
N ALA A 187 9.51 14.76 -1.34
CA ALA A 187 8.56 13.66 -1.29
C ALA A 187 7.35 13.92 -2.19
N GLN A 188 6.76 15.12 -2.13
CA GLN A 188 5.62 15.50 -2.98
C GLN A 188 5.97 15.46 -4.48
N LYS A 189 7.19 15.86 -4.87
CA LYS A 189 7.66 15.71 -6.25
C LYS A 189 7.71 14.24 -6.67
N LEU A 190 8.22 13.34 -5.83
CA LEU A 190 8.28 11.90 -6.11
C LEU A 190 6.88 11.29 -6.18
N PHE A 191 5.99 11.59 -5.24
CA PHE A 191 4.58 11.17 -5.29
C PHE A 191 3.89 11.60 -6.58
N LYS A 192 4.13 12.84 -7.02
CA LYS A 192 3.63 13.31 -8.32
C LYS A 192 4.21 12.52 -9.49
N ARG A 193 5.49 12.11 -9.44
CA ARG A 193 6.10 11.26 -10.48
C ARG A 193 5.48 9.87 -10.51
N PHE A 194 5.32 9.21 -9.36
CA PHE A 194 4.63 7.91 -9.28
C PHE A 194 3.21 8.01 -9.83
N ARG A 195 2.46 9.06 -9.44
CA ARG A 195 1.09 9.29 -9.93
C ARG A 195 1.01 9.44 -11.44
N LYS A 196 1.97 10.11 -12.07
CA LYS A 196 2.05 10.20 -13.54
C LYS A 196 2.21 8.84 -14.21
N HIS A 197 2.87 7.90 -13.55
CA HIS A 197 3.00 6.53 -14.02
C HIS A 197 1.86 5.60 -13.58
N GLY A 198 0.77 6.16 -13.03
CA GLY A 198 -0.39 5.38 -12.61
C GLY A 198 -0.27 4.75 -11.23
N LEU A 199 0.69 5.21 -10.40
CA LEU A 199 0.85 4.80 -9.00
C LEU A 199 0.57 6.00 -8.09
N ASP A 200 -0.68 6.17 -7.68
CA ASP A 200 -1.05 7.24 -6.73
C ASP A 200 -1.00 6.72 -5.30
N VAL A 201 -0.05 7.21 -4.51
CA VAL A 201 0.11 6.85 -3.10
C VAL A 201 -1.17 7.11 -2.30
N HIS A 202 -1.92 8.19 -2.61
CA HIS A 202 -3.18 8.47 -1.91
C HIS A 202 -4.26 7.43 -2.22
N LYS A 203 -4.27 6.90 -3.46
CA LYS A 203 -5.20 5.84 -3.84
C LYS A 203 -4.86 4.52 -3.18
N LEU A 204 -3.57 4.21 -3.02
CA LEU A 204 -3.12 3.03 -2.29
C LEU A 204 -3.49 3.12 -0.80
N VAL A 205 -3.33 4.30 -0.18
CA VAL A 205 -3.80 4.56 1.18
C VAL A 205 -5.32 4.43 1.26
N GLN A 206 -6.06 5.01 0.30
CA GLN A 206 -7.52 4.89 0.25
C GLN A 206 -7.98 3.43 0.15
N LEU A 207 -7.32 2.61 -0.67
CA LEU A 207 -7.61 1.18 -0.77
C LEU A 207 -7.35 0.48 0.57
N ALA A 208 -6.21 0.73 1.21
CA ALA A 208 -5.88 0.14 2.51
C ALA A 208 -6.93 0.49 3.57
N LEU A 209 -7.35 1.76 3.63
CA LEU A 209 -8.41 2.19 4.55
C LEU A 209 -9.77 1.57 4.19
N ALA A 210 -10.10 1.45 2.90
CA ALA A 210 -11.35 0.84 2.44
C ALA A 210 -11.46 -0.65 2.80
N VAL A 211 -10.33 -1.39 2.84
CA VAL A 211 -10.29 -2.78 3.35
C VAL A 211 -10.70 -2.86 4.84
N PHE A 212 -10.47 -1.79 5.61
CA PHE A 212 -10.95 -1.67 6.99
C PHE A 212 -12.32 -1.00 7.11
N GLY A 213 -13.03 -0.78 6.00
CA GLY A 213 -14.33 -0.08 6.00
C GLY A 213 -14.23 1.42 6.26
N LEU A 214 -13.04 2.02 6.13
CA LEU A 214 -12.77 3.44 6.36
C LEU A 214 -12.62 4.17 5.00
N ASN A 215 -13.72 4.49 4.30
CA ASN A 215 -13.66 5.23 3.02
C ASN A 215 -14.51 6.49 2.96
#